data_AF-A0A6V7QVS2-F1
#
_entry.id   AF-A0A6V7QVS2-F1
#
_cell.length_a   1.000
_cell.length_b   1.000
_cell.length_c   1.000
_cell.angle_alpha   90.00
_cell.angle_beta   90.00
_cell.angle_gamma   90.00
#
_symmetry.space_group_name_H-M   'P 1'
#
loop_
_entity.id
_entity.type
_entity.pdbx_description
1 polymer ?
#
loop_
_entity_poly.entity_id
_entity_poly.type
_entity_poly.pdbx_seq_one_letter_code
_entity_poly.pdbx_strand_id
1 'polypeptide(L)'
;MDKGGVVTFFFLALICFFRVSESAASTAMFIFGDSLIDNGNNNYIPSIAKANYFPYGIDVGIPTGRFCNGLTVTDYGARYLGLEFPPPYLSLSSGTAAILRGVNYASAAAGILDDTGRNYGSRVTFNGQIELFAKTLMLQLPLLIPNSEALSQYIANSLFVINIGSNDYINNYLLPNLYTSSRSYSGMSSHNYSLQISPRN
;
A
#
# COMPACT_ATOMS: atom_id res chain seq x y z
N MET A 1 -53.73 -32.17 12.16
CA MET A 1 -52.32 -32.38 12.53
C MET A 1 -51.54 -32.61 11.25
N ASP A 2 -50.34 -32.02 11.19
CA ASP A 2 -49.71 -31.39 10.03
C ASP A 2 -49.52 -32.18 8.73
N LYS A 3 -49.72 -31.47 7.62
CA LYS A 3 -49.14 -31.79 6.30
C LYS A 3 -47.74 -31.16 6.26
N GLY A 4 -46.70 -31.96 6.50
CA GLY A 4 -45.31 -31.53 6.40
C GLY A 4 -44.95 -31.14 4.97
N GLY A 5 -44.84 -29.84 4.70
CA GLY A 5 -44.32 -29.31 3.44
C GLY A 5 -42.82 -29.51 3.36
N VAL A 6 -42.36 -30.18 2.30
CA VAL A 6 -40.94 -30.26 1.95
C VAL A 6 -40.54 -28.91 1.36
N VAL A 7 -39.75 -28.13 2.10
CA VAL A 7 -39.14 -26.88 1.60
C VAL A 7 -37.83 -27.23 0.92
N THR A 8 -37.83 -27.26 -0.41
CA THR A 8 -36.61 -27.40 -1.22
C THR A 8 -35.89 -26.06 -1.30
N PHE A 9 -34.76 -25.92 -0.60
CA PHE A 9 -33.87 -24.78 -0.75
C PHE A 9 -33.07 -24.88 -2.04
N PHE A 10 -33.40 -24.04 -3.03
CA PHE A 10 -32.53 -23.82 -4.19
C PHE A 10 -31.37 -22.91 -3.77
N PHE A 11 -30.17 -23.48 -3.59
CA PHE A 11 -28.94 -22.71 -3.51
C PHE A 11 -28.61 -22.19 -4.92
N LEU A 12 -28.89 -20.91 -5.16
CA LEU A 12 -28.39 -20.21 -6.35
C LEU A 12 -26.89 -19.95 -6.14
N ALA A 13 -26.04 -20.86 -6.62
CA ALA A 13 -24.61 -20.62 -6.69
C ALA A 13 -24.36 -19.56 -7.76
N LEU A 14 -24.08 -18.32 -7.33
CA LEU A 14 -23.57 -17.28 -8.21
C LEU A 14 -22.13 -17.66 -8.58
N ILE A 15 -21.97 -18.45 -9.64
CA ILE A 15 -20.66 -18.70 -10.24
C ILE A 15 -20.27 -17.41 -10.97
N CYS A 16 -19.55 -16.54 -10.28
CA CYS A 16 -18.83 -15.45 -10.91
C CYS A 16 -17.72 -16.07 -11.76
N PHE A 17 -17.96 -16.20 -13.06
CA PHE A 17 -16.88 -16.43 -14.01
C PHE A 17 -16.01 -15.17 -14.03
N PHE A 18 -14.97 -15.14 -13.21
CA PHE A 18 -13.83 -14.27 -13.49
C PHE A 18 -13.24 -14.76 -14.81
N ARG A 19 -13.52 -14.05 -15.90
CA ARG A 19 -12.65 -14.14 -17.06
C ARG A 19 -11.34 -13.50 -16.66
N VAL A 20 -10.36 -14.32 -16.28
CA VAL A 20 -8.96 -13.92 -16.39
C VAL A 20 -8.76 -13.67 -17.88
N SER A 21 -8.72 -12.39 -18.26
CA SER A 21 -8.27 -12.01 -19.58
C SER A 21 -6.83 -12.52 -19.69
N GLU A 22 -6.58 -13.42 -20.63
CA GLU A 22 -5.25 -13.90 -20.99
C GLU A 22 -4.49 -12.81 -21.78
N SER A 23 -4.61 -11.55 -21.34
CA SER A 23 -3.68 -10.50 -21.72
C SER A 23 -2.60 -10.51 -20.65
N ALA A 24 -1.46 -11.13 -20.98
CA ALA A 24 -0.22 -11.01 -20.24
C ALA A 24 0.36 -9.58 -20.33
N ALA A 25 -0.46 -8.56 -20.09
CA ALA A 25 0.02 -7.25 -19.73
C ALA A 25 0.52 -7.37 -18.29
N SER A 26 1.83 -7.37 -18.10
CA SER A 26 2.50 -7.36 -16.79
C SER A 26 1.89 -6.26 -15.92
N THR A 27 0.95 -6.60 -15.04
CA THR A 27 0.35 -5.66 -14.10
C THR A 27 1.37 -5.38 -13.00
N ALA A 28 2.01 -4.22 -13.06
CA ALA A 28 2.81 -3.73 -11.96
C ALA A 28 1.92 -3.29 -10.80
N MET A 29 2.39 -3.44 -9.56
CA MET A 29 1.68 -2.97 -8.38
C MET A 29 2.46 -1.86 -7.66
N PHE A 30 1.89 -0.66 -7.60
CA PHE A 30 2.45 0.50 -6.89
C PHE A 30 1.71 0.71 -5.58
N ILE A 31 2.43 0.70 -4.46
CA ILE A 31 1.86 0.67 -3.11
C ILE A 31 2.26 1.92 -2.35
N PHE A 32 1.30 2.61 -1.74
CA PHE A 32 1.46 3.82 -0.93
C PHE A 32 0.75 3.64 0.39
N GLY A 33 1.38 4.02 1.50
CA GLY A 33 0.74 3.88 2.79
C GLY A 33 1.64 3.97 4.00
N ASP A 34 1.16 3.36 5.06
CA ASP A 34 1.82 3.30 6.36
C ASP A 34 2.33 1.89 6.72
N SER A 35 2.57 1.64 8.00
CA SER A 35 3.05 0.36 8.55
C SER A 35 2.21 -0.85 8.15
N LEU A 36 0.91 -0.68 7.85
CA LEU A 36 0.03 -1.78 7.49
C LEU A 36 0.43 -2.44 6.16
N ILE A 37 1.14 -1.72 5.30
CA ILE A 37 1.57 -2.19 3.98
C ILE A 37 3.04 -1.85 3.67
N ASP A 38 3.80 -1.28 4.60
CA ASP A 38 5.27 -1.18 4.52
C ASP A 38 5.89 -2.58 4.51
N ASN A 39 6.79 -2.82 3.56
CA ASN A 39 7.51 -4.07 3.41
C ASN A 39 9.02 -3.95 3.67
N GLY A 40 9.44 -2.86 4.31
CA GLY A 40 10.81 -2.67 4.78
C GLY A 40 11.46 -1.36 4.39
N ASN A 41 10.74 -0.37 3.86
CA ASN A 41 11.31 0.95 3.56
C ASN A 41 11.90 1.58 4.83
N ASN A 42 11.21 1.45 5.97
CA ASN A 42 11.68 2.01 7.23
C ASN A 42 13.03 1.46 7.72
N ASN A 43 13.49 0.33 7.19
CA ASN A 43 14.80 -0.23 7.53
C ASN A 43 15.97 0.62 6.99
N TYR A 44 15.72 1.45 5.98
CA TYR A 44 16.73 2.26 5.28
C TYR A 44 16.78 3.72 5.75
N ILE A 45 16.02 4.08 6.78
CA ILE A 45 15.97 5.45 7.33
C ILE A 45 16.17 5.46 8.84
N PRO A 46 16.61 6.60 9.42
CA PRO A 46 16.75 6.75 10.87
C PRO A 46 15.37 6.91 11.53
N SER A 47 14.69 5.78 11.70
CA SER A 47 13.38 5.64 12.33
C SER A 47 13.45 4.61 13.46
N ILE A 48 12.64 4.79 14.49
CA ILE A 48 12.35 3.75 15.49
C ILE A 48 11.15 2.89 15.07
N ALA A 49 10.32 3.34 14.14
CA ALA A 49 9.22 2.55 13.57
C ALA A 49 9.78 1.55 12.56
N LYS A 50 10.33 0.44 13.05
CA LYS A 50 10.93 -0.64 12.26
C LYS A 50 10.34 -2.00 12.66
N ALA A 51 10.29 -2.91 11.69
CA ALA A 51 9.85 -4.30 11.87
C ALA A 51 10.91 -5.29 11.35
N ASN A 52 12.19 -5.00 11.63
CA ASN A 52 13.36 -5.81 11.25
C ASN A 52 13.93 -6.64 12.41
N TYR A 53 13.08 -7.02 13.36
CA TYR A 53 13.41 -7.88 14.50
C TYR A 53 12.24 -8.82 14.79
N PHE A 54 12.49 -9.93 15.49
CA PHE A 54 11.43 -10.84 15.91
C PHE A 54 10.47 -10.18 16.91
N PRO A 55 9.15 -10.47 16.87
CA PRO A 55 8.51 -11.58 16.17
C PRO A 55 8.07 -11.28 14.73
N TYR A 56 8.38 -10.10 14.17
CA TYR A 56 8.02 -9.79 12.79
C TYR A 56 8.66 -10.78 11.82
N GLY A 57 7.86 -11.28 10.87
CA GLY A 57 8.31 -12.28 9.90
C GLY A 57 8.52 -13.71 10.45
N ILE A 58 8.04 -14.03 11.66
CA ILE A 58 8.14 -15.38 12.23
C ILE A 58 7.55 -16.50 11.33
N ASP A 59 6.46 -16.23 10.61
CA ASP A 59 5.80 -17.19 9.70
C ASP A 59 6.58 -17.41 8.39
N VAL A 60 7.55 -16.55 8.09
CA VAL A 60 8.48 -16.69 6.94
C VAL A 60 9.92 -16.93 7.37
N GLY A 61 10.16 -17.09 8.67
CA GLY A 61 11.45 -17.49 9.26
C GLY A 61 12.50 -16.37 9.42
N ILE A 62 12.24 -15.15 8.95
CA ILE A 62 13.16 -14.00 9.07
C ILE A 62 12.41 -12.68 9.25
N PRO A 63 12.96 -11.69 9.96
CA PRO A 63 12.39 -10.34 9.97
C PRO A 63 12.37 -9.72 8.59
N THR A 64 11.19 -9.30 8.14
CA THR A 64 10.97 -8.85 6.76
C THR A 64 10.88 -7.34 6.62
N GLY A 65 10.76 -6.59 7.71
CA GLY A 65 10.35 -5.18 7.67
C GLY A 65 8.84 -4.97 7.54
N ARG A 66 8.04 -6.05 7.47
CA ARG A 66 6.57 -5.99 7.51
C ARG A 66 6.10 -6.02 8.96
N PHE A 67 5.13 -5.17 9.30
CA PHE A 67 4.57 -5.08 10.65
C PHE A 67 3.57 -6.21 10.95
N CYS A 68 3.91 -7.44 10.58
CA CYS A 68 3.13 -8.65 10.84
C CYS A 68 4.06 -9.87 10.95
N ASN A 69 3.48 -11.03 11.29
CA ASN A 69 4.22 -12.29 11.39
C ASN A 69 4.74 -12.79 10.03
N GLY A 70 4.22 -12.31 8.91
CA GLY A 70 4.58 -12.81 7.59
C GLY A 70 4.33 -11.79 6.49
N LEU A 71 3.22 -11.97 5.79
CA LEU A 71 2.83 -11.18 4.62
C LEU A 71 1.74 -10.16 4.96
N THR A 72 1.79 -8.99 4.32
CA THR A 72 0.76 -7.94 4.42
C THR A 72 -0.40 -8.23 3.46
N VAL A 73 -1.47 -7.44 3.58
CA VAL A 73 -2.61 -7.54 2.65
C VAL A 73 -2.21 -7.30 1.18
N THR A 74 -1.21 -6.44 0.93
CA THR A 74 -0.71 -6.18 -0.43
C THR A 74 0.08 -7.35 -0.99
N ASP A 75 0.85 -8.07 -0.16
CA ASP A 75 1.54 -9.29 -0.60
C ASP A 75 0.54 -10.41 -0.95
N TYR A 76 -0.51 -10.59 -0.12
CA TYR A 76 -1.56 -11.55 -0.44
C TYR A 76 -2.32 -11.16 -1.71
N GLY A 77 -2.59 -9.86 -1.91
CA GLY A 77 -3.16 -9.34 -3.15
C GLY A 77 -2.29 -9.65 -4.37
N ALA A 78 -0.98 -9.37 -4.29
CA ALA A 78 -0.03 -9.69 -5.34
C ALA A 78 -0.01 -11.19 -5.63
N ARG A 79 0.06 -12.03 -4.59
CA ARG A 79 0.02 -13.49 -4.72
C ARG A 79 -1.24 -13.99 -5.40
N TYR A 80 -2.40 -13.47 -5.01
CA TYR A 80 -3.70 -13.86 -5.59
C TYR A 80 -3.79 -13.50 -7.07
N LEU A 81 -3.20 -12.37 -7.46
CA LEU A 81 -3.15 -11.89 -8.84
C LEU A 81 -2.02 -12.54 -9.67
N GLY A 82 -1.21 -13.43 -9.08
CA GLY A 82 -0.06 -14.04 -9.76
C GLY A 82 1.10 -13.07 -10.02
N LEU A 83 1.16 -11.96 -9.29
CA LEU A 83 2.19 -10.94 -9.42
C LEU A 83 3.37 -11.20 -8.48
N GLU A 84 4.57 -10.79 -8.91
CA GLU A 84 5.71 -10.72 -8.01
C GLU A 84 5.52 -9.64 -6.95
N PHE A 85 6.09 -9.82 -5.76
CA PHE A 85 5.97 -8.85 -4.67
C PHE A 85 6.76 -7.58 -4.98
N PRO A 86 6.12 -6.39 -4.98
CA PRO A 86 6.82 -5.13 -5.19
C PRO A 86 7.89 -4.93 -4.11
N PRO A 87 9.15 -4.62 -4.46
CA PRO A 87 10.20 -4.36 -3.49
C PRO A 87 10.00 -3.03 -2.74
N PRO A 88 10.57 -2.84 -1.54
CA PRO A 88 10.63 -1.53 -0.90
C PRO A 88 11.50 -0.60 -1.74
N TYR A 89 10.99 0.59 -2.09
CA TYR A 89 11.69 1.58 -2.91
C TYR A 89 13.12 1.85 -2.40
N LEU A 90 13.28 2.02 -1.09
CA LEU A 90 14.57 2.41 -0.49
C LEU A 90 15.61 1.27 -0.49
N SER A 91 15.23 0.05 -0.84
CA SER A 91 16.17 -1.06 -1.07
C SER A 91 16.73 -1.11 -2.49
N LEU A 92 16.14 -0.35 -3.42
CA LEU A 92 16.45 -0.47 -4.84
C LEU A 92 17.74 0.27 -5.21
N SER A 93 18.53 -0.39 -6.05
CA SER A 93 19.61 0.26 -6.80
C SER A 93 19.05 0.96 -8.04
N SER A 94 19.70 2.04 -8.47
CA SER A 94 19.30 2.76 -9.69
C SER A 94 19.35 1.86 -10.93
N GLY A 95 18.37 1.99 -11.82
CA GLY A 95 18.30 1.24 -13.09
C GLY A 95 17.93 -0.24 -12.97
N THR A 96 17.54 -0.72 -11.78
CA THR A 96 17.12 -2.11 -11.58
C THR A 96 15.84 -2.45 -12.35
N ALA A 97 15.84 -3.60 -13.04
CA ALA A 97 14.65 -4.13 -13.71
C ALA A 97 13.54 -4.52 -12.71
N ALA A 98 13.86 -4.65 -11.41
CA ALA A 98 12.88 -4.96 -10.38
C ALA A 98 11.73 -3.96 -10.30
N ILE A 99 11.92 -2.72 -10.79
CA ILE A 99 10.91 -1.68 -10.80
C ILE A 99 9.74 -1.98 -11.77
N LEU A 100 9.95 -2.87 -12.76
CA LEU A 100 8.93 -3.29 -13.74
C LEU A 100 7.80 -4.14 -13.12
N ARG A 101 8.00 -4.65 -11.90
CA ARG A 101 6.94 -5.34 -11.15
C ARG A 101 6.09 -4.39 -10.30
N GLY A 102 6.38 -3.09 -10.37
CA GLY A 102 5.88 -2.08 -9.45
C GLY A 102 6.78 -1.90 -8.22
N VAL A 103 6.39 -1.02 -7.32
CA VAL A 103 7.21 -0.64 -6.16
C VAL A 103 6.34 -0.33 -4.94
N ASN A 104 6.84 -0.68 -3.77
CA ASN A 104 6.26 -0.27 -2.51
C ASN A 104 6.95 0.99 -1.96
N TYR A 105 6.21 2.09 -1.86
CA TYR A 105 6.64 3.37 -1.29
C TYR A 105 6.16 3.57 0.15
N ALA A 106 5.30 2.67 0.66
CA ALA A 106 4.74 2.80 2.01
C ALA A 106 5.82 2.88 3.07
N SER A 107 5.59 3.66 4.11
CA SER A 107 6.55 3.91 5.19
C SER A 107 5.82 3.98 6.52
N ALA A 108 6.26 3.16 7.48
CA ALA A 108 5.67 3.17 8.81
C ALA A 108 5.71 4.55 9.47
N ALA A 109 4.69 4.80 10.29
CA ALA A 109 4.37 6.09 10.92
C ALA A 109 3.89 7.20 9.96
N ALA A 110 3.90 7.00 8.64
CA ALA A 110 3.35 7.98 7.72
C ALA A 110 1.83 8.15 7.91
N GLY A 111 1.37 9.38 7.71
CA GLY A 111 -0.04 9.73 7.58
C GLY A 111 -0.26 10.58 6.34
N ILE A 112 -1.51 10.98 6.13
CA ILE A 112 -1.91 11.94 5.09
C ILE A 112 -1.21 13.28 5.34
N LEU A 113 -1.11 13.72 6.59
CA LEU A 113 -0.43 14.96 6.96
C LEU A 113 1.09 14.75 7.07
N ASP A 114 1.86 15.70 6.52
CA ASP A 114 3.33 15.69 6.58
C ASP A 114 3.92 15.81 7.98
N ASP A 115 3.09 16.11 8.99
CA ASP A 115 3.48 16.20 10.39
C ASP A 115 3.26 14.87 11.14
N THR A 116 2.40 13.99 10.62
CA THR A 116 2.01 12.75 11.27
C THR A 116 3.20 11.82 11.48
N GLY A 117 3.33 11.25 12.69
CA GLY A 117 4.34 10.25 13.02
C GLY A 117 5.77 10.76 13.21
N ARG A 118 6.00 12.09 13.27
CA ARG A 118 7.34 12.67 13.54
C ARG A 118 7.98 12.14 14.83
N ASN A 119 7.17 11.80 15.84
CA ASN A 119 7.66 11.25 17.11
C ASN A 119 8.39 9.90 16.95
N TYR A 120 8.27 9.22 15.81
CA TYR A 120 8.99 7.99 15.50
C TYR A 120 10.30 8.21 14.73
N GLY A 121 10.70 9.47 14.52
CA GLY A 121 11.87 9.84 13.72
C GLY A 121 11.54 10.02 12.24
N SER A 122 12.45 9.60 11.35
CA SER A 122 12.22 9.70 9.92
C SER A 122 11.11 8.74 9.44
N ARG A 123 10.36 9.21 8.45
CA ARG A 123 9.41 8.43 7.65
C ARG A 123 9.30 9.07 6.27
N VAL A 124 8.93 8.30 5.26
CA VAL A 124 8.53 8.84 3.96
C VAL A 124 7.07 9.29 4.09
N THR A 125 6.84 10.60 4.22
CA THR A 125 5.48 11.15 4.32
C THR A 125 4.68 10.84 3.05
N PHE A 126 3.35 10.93 3.08
CA PHE A 126 2.55 10.60 1.90
C PHE A 126 2.95 11.45 0.67
N ASN A 127 3.20 12.74 0.86
CA ASN A 127 3.76 13.60 -0.20
C ASN A 127 5.13 13.09 -0.69
N GLY A 128 6.01 12.69 0.24
CA GLY A 128 7.28 12.06 -0.12
C GLY A 128 7.09 10.76 -0.93
N GLN A 129 6.09 9.95 -0.62
CA GLN A 129 5.81 8.71 -1.39
C GLN A 129 5.37 9.04 -2.82
N ILE A 130 4.55 10.08 -2.99
CA ILE A 130 4.15 10.61 -4.31
C ILE A 130 5.37 11.13 -5.08
N GLU A 131 6.30 11.83 -4.42
CA GLU A 131 7.55 12.28 -5.04
C GLU A 131 8.45 11.12 -5.48
N LEU A 132 8.54 10.04 -4.68
CA LEU A 132 9.29 8.84 -5.06
C LEU A 132 8.66 8.13 -6.26
N PHE A 133 7.33 8.09 -6.33
CA PHE A 133 6.63 7.60 -7.51
C PHE A 133 6.86 8.50 -8.73
N ALA A 134 6.83 9.82 -8.57
CA ALA A 134 7.15 10.74 -9.67
C ALA A 134 8.57 10.51 -10.19
N LYS A 135 9.56 10.31 -9.31
CA LYS A 135 10.93 9.92 -9.70
C LYS A 135 10.96 8.60 -10.45
N THR A 136 10.20 7.60 -9.98
CA THR A 136 10.07 6.31 -10.66
C THR A 136 9.55 6.47 -12.08
N LEU A 137 8.46 7.24 -12.23
CA LEU A 137 7.80 7.48 -13.51
C LEU A 137 8.66 8.29 -14.49
N MET A 138 9.34 9.32 -14.01
CA MET A 138 10.06 10.28 -14.86
C MET A 138 11.50 9.87 -15.15
N LEU A 139 12.15 9.12 -14.25
CA LEU A 139 13.60 8.88 -14.33
C LEU A 139 13.97 7.40 -14.44
N GLN A 140 13.15 6.48 -13.93
CA GLN A 140 13.53 5.07 -13.82
C GLN A 140 12.84 4.20 -14.86
N LEU A 141 11.50 4.28 -14.97
CA LEU A 141 10.74 3.51 -15.97
C LEU A 141 11.10 3.86 -17.42
N PRO A 142 11.38 5.12 -17.80
CA PRO A 142 11.78 5.45 -19.17
C PRO A 142 13.11 4.82 -19.61
N LEU A 143 13.94 4.35 -18.68
CA LEU A 143 15.18 3.63 -18.99
C LEU A 143 14.93 2.18 -19.41
N LEU A 144 13.75 1.64 -19.08
CA LEU A 144 13.41 0.22 -19.23
C LEU A 144 12.26 0.00 -20.22
N ILE A 145 11.44 1.05 -20.45
CA ILE A 145 10.28 1.00 -21.34
C ILE A 145 10.57 1.89 -22.56
N PRO A 146 10.45 1.36 -23.80
CA PRO A 146 11.10 1.92 -24.99
C PRO A 146 10.52 3.26 -25.48
N ASN A 147 9.28 3.61 -25.14
CA ASN A 147 8.65 4.85 -25.58
C ASN A 147 7.49 5.27 -24.66
N SER A 148 7.01 6.51 -24.83
CA SER A 148 5.95 7.11 -24.01
C SER A 148 4.60 6.41 -24.14
N GLU A 149 4.28 5.86 -25.31
CA GLU A 149 3.03 5.13 -25.53
C GLU A 149 3.02 3.82 -24.75
N ALA A 150 4.09 3.04 -24.85
CA ALA A 150 4.28 1.82 -24.06
C ALA A 150 4.30 2.11 -22.55
N LEU A 151 4.92 3.22 -22.13
CA LEU A 151 4.92 3.64 -20.72
C LEU A 151 3.50 4.00 -20.24
N SER A 152 2.75 4.75 -21.05
CA SER A 152 1.36 5.11 -20.75
C SER A 152 0.49 3.86 -20.58
N GLN A 153 0.60 2.90 -21.52
CA GLN A 153 -0.11 1.63 -21.45
C GLN A 153 0.30 0.78 -20.24
N TYR A 154 1.59 0.73 -19.93
CA TYR A 154 2.11 0.05 -18.74
C TYR A 154 1.50 0.63 -17.45
N ILE A 155 1.48 1.96 -17.31
CA ILE A 155 0.87 2.63 -16.15
C ILE A 155 -0.65 2.43 -16.10
N ALA A 156 -1.34 2.53 -17.24
CA ALA A 156 -2.79 2.31 -17.33
C ALA A 156 -3.21 0.88 -16.93
N ASN A 157 -2.34 -0.10 -17.16
CA ASN A 157 -2.55 -1.50 -16.79
C ASN A 157 -1.99 -1.85 -15.40
N SER A 158 -1.43 -0.88 -14.68
CA SER A 158 -0.87 -1.08 -13.33
C SER A 158 -1.94 -0.95 -12.24
N LEU A 159 -1.72 -1.63 -11.12
CA LEU A 159 -2.55 -1.55 -9.91
C LEU A 159 -1.94 -0.57 -8.91
N PHE A 160 -2.76 0.31 -8.35
CA PHE A 160 -2.39 1.24 -7.30
C PHE A 160 -3.11 0.86 -6.01
N VAL A 161 -2.35 0.65 -4.94
CA VAL A 161 -2.90 0.36 -3.61
C VAL A 161 -2.50 1.47 -2.66
N ILE A 162 -3.50 2.10 -2.02
CA ILE A 162 -3.30 3.18 -1.05
C ILE A 162 -3.97 2.77 0.26
N ASN A 163 -3.18 2.69 1.34
CA ASN A 163 -3.70 2.49 2.70
C ASN A 163 -2.97 3.40 3.67
N ILE A 164 -3.62 4.51 4.04
CA ILE A 164 -3.06 5.57 4.87
C ILE A 164 -4.16 6.32 5.62
N GLY A 165 -3.80 7.03 6.69
CA GLY A 165 -4.73 7.86 7.48
C GLY A 165 -4.87 7.40 8.93
N SER A 166 -4.58 6.12 9.21
CA SER A 166 -4.69 5.54 10.56
C SER A 166 -3.83 6.31 11.58
N ASN A 167 -2.60 6.65 11.17
CA ASN A 167 -1.66 7.41 11.97
C ASN A 167 -2.09 8.86 12.19
N ASP A 168 -2.83 9.48 11.27
CA ASP A 168 -3.37 10.82 11.49
C ASP A 168 -4.40 10.77 12.61
N TYR A 169 -5.24 9.74 12.67
CA TYR A 169 -6.16 9.60 13.79
C TYR A 169 -5.43 9.34 15.11
N ILE A 170 -4.49 8.38 15.13
CA ILE A 170 -3.76 8.01 16.35
C ILE A 170 -2.87 9.16 16.85
N ASN A 171 -2.01 9.69 15.98
CA ASN A 171 -1.01 10.66 16.38
C ASN A 171 -1.58 12.07 16.47
N ASN A 172 -2.67 12.40 15.77
CA ASN A 172 -3.27 13.72 15.90
C ASN A 172 -4.36 13.76 16.97
N TYR A 173 -5.39 12.93 16.80
CA TYR A 173 -6.61 13.03 17.60
C TYR A 173 -6.43 12.46 19.02
N LEU A 174 -5.62 11.41 19.18
CA LEU A 174 -5.42 10.74 20.47
C LEU A 174 -4.15 11.20 21.22
N LEU A 175 -3.26 11.98 20.58
CA LEU A 175 -2.02 12.50 21.19
C LEU A 175 -1.90 14.04 21.11
N PRO A 176 -2.88 14.80 21.63
CA PRO A 176 -2.91 16.27 21.51
C PRO A 176 -1.75 17.00 22.22
N ASN A 177 -1.03 16.32 23.12
CA ASN A 177 0.14 16.87 23.80
C ASN A 177 1.42 16.81 22.95
N LEU A 178 1.45 15.96 21.92
CA LEU A 178 2.59 15.80 21.00
C LEU A 178 2.36 16.50 19.66
N TYR A 179 1.09 16.72 19.29
CA TYR A 179 0.71 17.26 17.99
C TYR A 179 -0.35 18.36 18.11
N THR A 180 -0.04 19.54 17.58
CA THR A 180 -0.95 20.69 17.57
C THR A 180 -1.97 20.64 16.45
N SER A 181 -1.81 19.71 15.49
CA SER A 181 -2.70 19.53 14.35
C SER A 181 -4.16 19.23 14.73
N SER A 182 -4.43 18.83 15.98
CA SER A 182 -5.77 18.57 16.51
C SER A 182 -6.53 19.87 16.78
N ARG A 183 -5.79 20.98 16.88
CA ARG A 183 -6.30 22.34 16.96
C ARG A 183 -6.57 22.94 15.59
N SER A 184 -5.97 22.38 14.54
CA SER A 184 -6.10 22.84 13.15
C SER A 184 -7.10 21.99 12.35
N TYR A 185 -7.30 20.73 12.73
CA TYR A 185 -8.20 19.79 12.06
C TYR A 185 -9.08 19.08 13.09
N SER A 186 -10.40 19.12 12.87
CA SER A 186 -11.36 18.37 13.70
C SER A 186 -11.44 16.91 13.22
N GLY A 187 -11.98 16.00 14.04
CA GLY A 187 -12.18 14.60 13.64
C GLY A 187 -13.02 14.44 12.35
N MET A 188 -13.96 15.36 12.10
CA MET A 188 -14.71 15.43 10.83
C MET A 188 -13.86 15.90 9.65
N SER A 189 -12.89 16.80 9.89
CA SER A 189 -11.93 17.25 8.87
C SER A 189 -11.09 16.09 8.37
N SER A 190 -10.56 15.25 9.27
CA SER A 190 -9.78 14.06 8.93
C SER A 190 -10.58 13.05 8.10
N HIS A 191 -11.87 12.87 8.42
CA HIS A 191 -12.77 11.98 7.67
C HIS A 191 -13.04 12.48 6.24
N ASN A 192 -13.13 13.80 6.05
CA ASN A 192 -13.35 14.42 4.75
C ASN A 192 -12.10 14.36 3.84
N TYR A 193 -10.88 14.38 4.41
CA TYR A 193 -9.65 14.18 3.64
C TYR A 193 -9.53 12.74 3.14
N SER A 194 -9.87 11.73 3.96
CA SER A 194 -9.90 10.33 3.50
C SER A 194 -10.90 10.08 2.36
N LEU A 195 -11.99 10.87 2.29
CA LEU A 195 -12.99 10.77 1.23
C LEU A 195 -12.61 11.53 -0.06
N GLN A 196 -11.68 12.49 0.00
CA GLN A 196 -11.19 13.21 -1.19
C GLN A 196 -10.24 12.40 -2.07
N ILE A 197 -9.77 11.23 -1.62
CA ILE A 197 -8.90 10.32 -2.38
C ILE A 197 -9.72 9.33 -3.23
N SER A 198 -11.06 9.34 -3.11
CA SER A 198 -11.94 8.64 -4.05
C SER A 198 -12.10 9.49 -5.32
N PRO A 199 -11.94 8.93 -6.53
CA PRO A 199 -12.20 9.66 -7.76
C PRO A 199 -13.62 10.23 -7.71
N ARG A 200 -13.75 11.55 -7.87
CA ARG A 200 -15.05 12.11 -8.24
C ARG A 200 -15.24 11.76 -9.72
N ASN A 201 -16.22 10.91 -9.99
CA ASN A 201 -16.77 10.71 -11.33
C ASN A 201 -17.26 12.04 -11.91
#